data_AF-A0A5J4TYF9-F1
#
_entry.id   AF-A0A5J4TYF9-F1
#
_cell.length_a   1.000
_cell.length_b   1.000
_cell.length_c   1.000
_cell.angle_alpha   90.00
_cell.angle_beta   90.00
_cell.angle_gamma   90.00
#
_symmetry.space_group_name_H-M   'P 1'
#
loop_
_entity.id
_entity.type
_entity.pdbx_description
1 polymer ?
#
loop_
_entity_poly.entity_id
_entity_poly.type
_entity_poly.pdbx_seq_one_letter_code
_entity_poly.pdbx_strand_id
1 'polypeptide(L)'
;IRRHLIPKPGEVNLFYRRDDLNLGIDVEIYGVTYHIVDCDEFTKNFFNRVEIQLNRNEEFSYDPFLVNQEKMKPHPRTTTTQDPEKLALRQFLRNDRKVLHFYAV
;
A
#
# COMPACT_ATOMS: atom_id res chain seq x y z
N ILE A 1 14.08 8.01 1.13
CA ILE A 1 14.78 8.69 2.25
C ILE A 1 15.50 7.61 3.09
N ARG A 2 16.79 7.76 3.41
CA ARG A 2 17.51 6.81 4.31
C ARG A 2 17.18 7.08 5.77
N ARG A 3 17.46 6.15 6.70
CA ARG A 3 17.28 6.38 8.15
C ARG A 3 18.39 7.27 8.70
N HIS A 4 18.09 8.53 9.00
CA HIS A 4 18.98 9.52 9.61
C HIS A 4 18.15 10.70 10.17
N LEU A 5 18.79 11.61 10.89
CA LEU A 5 18.16 12.86 11.33
C LEU A 5 17.89 13.77 10.13
N ILE A 6 16.65 14.23 10.00
CA ILE A 6 16.20 15.05 8.88
C ILE A 6 16.26 16.53 9.31
N PRO A 7 17.05 17.37 8.63
CA PRO A 7 17.13 18.79 8.92
C PRO A 7 15.86 19.51 8.46
N LYS A 8 15.46 20.56 9.19
CA LYS A 8 14.37 21.45 8.79
C LYS A 8 14.79 22.34 7.61
N PRO A 9 13.86 22.68 6.71
CA PRO A 9 14.16 23.59 5.60
C PRO A 9 14.55 24.98 6.13
N GLY A 10 15.62 25.56 5.59
CA GLY A 10 16.06 26.92 5.91
C GLY A 10 16.77 27.11 7.25
N GLU A 11 16.85 26.09 8.12
CA GLU A 11 17.47 26.20 9.44
C GLU A 11 18.74 25.34 9.55
N VAL A 12 19.81 25.92 10.10
CA VAL A 12 21.08 25.21 10.32
C VAL A 12 21.05 24.51 11.67
N ASN A 13 21.33 23.20 11.68
CA ASN A 13 21.35 22.33 12.87
C ASN A 13 20.01 22.14 13.61
N LEU A 14 18.86 22.50 13.00
CA LEU A 14 17.55 22.11 13.52
C LEU A 14 17.03 20.90 12.76
N PHE A 15 16.50 19.95 13.53
CA PHE A 15 15.96 18.69 13.03
C PHE A 15 14.49 18.57 13.41
N TYR A 16 13.74 17.82 12.61
CA TYR A 16 12.35 17.51 12.94
C TYR A 16 12.26 16.76 14.27
N ARG A 17 11.38 17.26 15.14
CA ARG A 17 10.97 16.61 16.38
C ARG A 17 9.53 16.08 16.25
N ARG A 18 9.12 15.29 17.23
CA ARG A 18 7.76 14.74 17.28
C ARG A 18 6.70 15.84 17.34
N ASP A 19 7.04 16.97 17.95
CA ASP A 19 6.14 18.13 18.10
C ASP A 19 5.89 18.83 16.76
N ASP A 20 6.78 18.63 15.77
CA ASP A 20 6.64 19.16 14.42
C ASP A 20 5.82 18.24 13.50
N LEU A 21 5.33 17.11 14.02
CA LEU A 21 4.59 16.09 13.27
C LEU A 21 3.17 15.99 13.85
N ASN A 22 2.21 16.65 13.22
CA ASN A 22 0.80 16.58 13.56
C ASN A 22 -0.03 16.10 12.35
N LEU A 23 -1.31 15.82 12.54
CA LEU A 23 -2.25 15.53 11.46
C LEU A 23 -2.71 16.83 10.78
N GLY A 24 -2.97 16.77 9.47
CA GLY A 24 -3.43 17.91 8.66
C GLY A 24 -2.37 19.00 8.43
N ILE A 25 -1.09 18.71 8.64
CA ILE A 25 0.01 19.65 8.38
C ILE A 25 0.92 19.18 7.26
N ASP A 26 1.56 20.15 6.61
CA ASP A 26 2.56 19.96 5.57
C ASP A 26 3.97 19.96 6.15
N VAL A 27 4.74 18.92 5.82
CA VAL A 27 6.13 18.75 6.25
C VAL A 27 7.03 18.66 5.02
N GLU A 28 7.95 19.61 4.88
CA GLU A 28 8.89 19.63 3.76
C GLU A 28 10.18 18.87 4.08
N ILE A 29 10.44 17.80 3.35
CA ILE A 29 11.64 16.98 3.53
C ILE A 29 12.40 16.95 2.21
N TYR A 30 13.59 17.55 2.20
CA TYR A 30 14.47 17.61 1.03
C TYR A 30 13.79 18.16 -0.24
N GLY A 31 12.99 19.22 -0.08
CA GLY A 31 12.27 19.88 -1.19
C GLY A 31 11.00 19.17 -1.64
N VAL A 32 10.59 18.10 -0.95
CA VAL A 32 9.31 17.41 -1.18
C VAL A 32 8.39 17.68 0.01
N THR A 33 7.21 18.24 -0.27
CA THR A 33 6.18 18.50 0.74
C THR A 33 5.29 17.27 0.93
N TYR A 34 5.22 16.79 2.16
CA TYR A 34 4.37 15.68 2.58
C TYR A 34 3.22 16.19 3.43
N HIS A 35 2.00 15.84 3.06
CA HIS A 35 0.81 16.13 3.87
C HIS A 35 0.47 14.94 4.76
N ILE A 36 0.44 15.12 6.07
CA ILE A 36 0.19 14.04 7.03
C ILE A 36 -1.31 13.90 7.26
N VAL A 37 -1.92 12.85 6.70
CA VAL A 37 -3.39 12.64 6.73
C VAL A 37 -3.87 11.86 7.97
N ASP A 38 -3.14 10.81 8.36
CA ASP A 38 -3.50 9.92 9.47
C ASP A 38 -2.23 9.31 10.13
N CYS A 39 -2.40 8.72 11.30
CA CYS A 39 -1.39 7.94 12.00
C CYS A 39 -1.98 6.64 12.60
N ASP A 40 -1.10 5.68 12.90
CA ASP A 40 -1.48 4.40 13.47
C ASP A 40 -1.93 4.52 14.95
N GLU A 41 -2.56 3.47 15.47
CA GLU A 41 -3.10 3.46 16.82
C GLU A 41 -2.01 3.62 17.90
N PHE A 42 -0.82 3.04 17.65
CA PHE A 42 0.32 3.22 18.53
C PHE A 42 0.72 4.69 18.64
N THR A 43 0.84 5.38 17.51
CA THR A 43 1.22 6.80 17.48
C THR A 43 0.14 7.67 18.14
N LYS A 44 -1.15 7.41 17.90
CA LYS A 44 -2.26 8.10 18.59
C LYS A 44 -2.13 8.02 20.11
N ASN A 45 -1.92 6.81 20.61
CA ASN A 45 -1.73 6.57 22.04
C ASN A 45 -0.46 7.22 22.57
N PHE A 46 0.60 7.25 21.78
CA PHE A 46 1.86 7.89 22.12
C PHE A 46 1.68 9.41 22.31
N PHE A 47 1.05 10.09 21.35
CA PHE A 47 0.81 11.54 21.43
C PHE A 47 -0.11 11.92 22.60
N ASN A 48 -1.15 11.12 22.86
CA ASN A 48 -2.02 11.30 24.03
C ASN A 48 -1.25 11.21 25.36
N ARG A 49 -0.26 10.31 25.47
CA ARG A 49 0.57 10.16 26.68
C ARG A 49 1.55 11.30 26.90
N VAL A 50 2.00 11.94 25.82
CA VAL A 50 2.90 13.10 25.86
C VAL A 50 2.09 14.41 25.95
N GLU A 51 0.77 14.32 26.08
CA GLU A 51 -0.16 15.45 26.17
C GLU A 51 -0.11 16.39 24.94
N ILE A 52 0.30 15.84 23.79
CA ILE A 52 0.26 16.57 22.52
C ILE A 52 -1.07 16.26 21.85
N GLN A 53 -1.90 17.29 21.63
CA GLN A 53 -3.18 17.12 20.96
C GLN A 53 -2.99 16.94 19.46
N LEU A 54 -3.38 15.76 18.97
CA LEU A 54 -3.46 15.49 17.54
C LEU A 54 -4.68 16.19 16.94
N ASN A 55 -4.52 16.72 15.72
CA ASN A 55 -5.64 17.23 14.94
C ASN A 55 -6.57 16.10 14.49
N ARG A 56 -7.73 16.45 13.92
CA ARG A 56 -8.65 15.47 13.34
C ARG A 56 -8.01 14.82 12.12
N ASN A 57 -8.21 13.51 11.99
CA ASN A 57 -7.85 12.76 10.78
C ASN A 57 -8.50 13.37 9.53
N GLU A 58 -7.71 13.51 8.47
CA GLU A 58 -8.20 13.93 7.17
C GLU A 58 -8.48 12.70 6.28
N GLU A 59 -9.28 12.88 5.24
CA GLU A 59 -9.47 11.84 4.23
C GLU A 59 -8.42 11.99 3.12
N PHE A 60 -7.92 10.87 2.63
CA PHE A 60 -7.04 10.88 1.47
C PHE A 60 -7.76 11.46 0.25
N SER A 61 -7.09 12.35 -0.47
CA SER A 61 -7.57 12.85 -1.76
C SER A 61 -7.77 11.69 -2.75
N TYR A 62 -8.88 11.72 -3.49
CA TYR A 62 -9.17 10.74 -4.52
C TYR A 62 -8.09 10.76 -5.62
N ASP A 63 -7.36 9.65 -5.77
CA ASP A 63 -6.40 9.45 -6.85
C ASP A 63 -6.96 8.44 -7.88
N PRO A 64 -7.28 8.89 -9.13
CA PRO A 64 -7.74 8.01 -10.20
C PRO A 64 -6.78 6.85 -10.50
N PHE A 65 -5.47 7.05 -10.33
CA PHE A 65 -4.47 6.04 -10.61
C PHE A 65 -4.52 4.90 -9.59
N LEU A 66 -4.59 5.23 -8.29
CA LEU A 66 -4.71 4.23 -7.23
C LEU A 66 -6.00 3.41 -7.38
N VAL A 67 -7.11 4.08 -7.67
CA VAL A 67 -8.41 3.43 -7.90
C VAL A 67 -8.35 2.44 -9.07
N ASN A 68 -7.66 2.82 -10.15
CA ASN A 68 -7.48 1.94 -11.29
C ASN A 68 -6.55 0.76 -10.97
N GLN A 69 -5.51 0.96 -10.17
CA GLN A 69 -4.70 -0.16 -9.66
C GLN A 69 -5.54 -1.11 -8.81
N GLU A 70 -6.38 -0.61 -7.90
CA GLU A 70 -7.24 -1.45 -7.07
C GLU A 70 -8.21 -2.29 -7.89
N LYS A 71 -8.80 -1.70 -8.94
CA LYS A 71 -9.65 -2.42 -9.89
C LYS A 71 -8.89 -3.48 -10.70
N MET A 72 -7.61 -3.25 -10.95
CA MET A 72 -6.73 -4.17 -11.67
C MET A 72 -6.06 -5.21 -10.78
N LYS A 73 -6.17 -5.10 -9.44
CA LYS A 73 -5.71 -6.14 -8.52
C LYS A 73 -6.46 -7.42 -8.89
N PRO A 74 -5.76 -8.52 -9.21
CA PRO A 74 -6.44 -9.78 -9.45
C PRO A 74 -7.25 -10.08 -8.18
N HIS A 75 -8.57 -10.26 -8.34
CA HIS A 75 -9.41 -10.70 -7.24
C HIS A 75 -8.72 -11.88 -6.56
N PRO A 76 -8.66 -11.92 -5.21
CA PRO A 76 -8.13 -13.09 -4.54
C PRO A 76 -8.92 -14.27 -5.08
N ARG A 77 -8.24 -15.09 -5.89
CA ARG A 77 -8.80 -16.35 -6.34
C ARG A 77 -9.01 -17.10 -5.04
N THR A 78 -10.25 -17.21 -4.60
CA THR A 78 -10.68 -18.30 -3.74
C THR A 78 -10.46 -19.57 -4.55
N THR A 79 -9.20 -19.98 -4.64
CA THR A 79 -8.84 -21.30 -5.11
C THR A 79 -9.36 -22.22 -4.02
N THR A 80 -10.63 -22.61 -4.12
CA THR A 80 -11.07 -23.90 -3.61
C THR A 80 -9.95 -24.87 -4.00
N THR A 81 -9.35 -25.46 -2.98
CA THR A 81 -8.26 -26.43 -2.99
C THR A 81 -8.50 -27.55 -4.02
N GLN A 82 -8.33 -27.23 -5.28
CA GLN A 82 -8.14 -28.19 -6.36
C GLN A 82 -6.65 -28.14 -6.59
N ASP A 83 -5.96 -29.03 -5.89
CA ASP A 83 -4.56 -29.32 -6.10
C ASP A 83 -4.28 -29.29 -7.62
N PRO A 84 -3.41 -28.38 -8.11
CA PRO A 84 -3.17 -28.19 -9.54
C PRO A 84 -2.74 -29.49 -10.22
N GLU A 85 -2.06 -30.38 -9.50
CA GLU A 85 -1.67 -31.70 -10.01
C GLU A 85 -2.89 -32.59 -10.25
N LYS A 86 -3.90 -32.53 -9.38
CA LYS A 86 -5.15 -33.29 -9.53
C LYS A 86 -6.01 -32.79 -10.68
N LEU A 87 -6.01 -31.48 -10.94
CA LEU A 87 -6.67 -30.89 -12.11
C LEU A 87 -5.99 -31.31 -13.41
N ALA A 88 -4.66 -31.23 -13.45
CA ALA A 88 -3.86 -31.64 -14.60
C ALA A 88 -4.03 -33.13 -14.89
N LEU A 89 -3.96 -33.98 -13.86
CA LEU A 89 -4.21 -35.42 -13.97
C LEU A 89 -5.64 -35.70 -14.46
N ARG A 90 -6.64 -35.00 -13.94
CA ARG A 90 -8.03 -35.14 -14.40
C ARG A 90 -8.17 -34.77 -15.87
N GLN A 91 -7.53 -33.68 -16.31
CA GLN A 91 -7.58 -33.25 -17.71
C GLN A 91 -6.85 -34.25 -18.61
N PHE A 92 -5.69 -34.75 -18.18
CA PHE A 92 -4.93 -35.79 -18.87
C PHE A 92 -5.77 -37.07 -19.04
N LEU A 93 -6.33 -37.61 -17.95
CA LEU A 93 -7.14 -38.83 -18.00
C LEU A 93 -8.41 -38.65 -18.86
N ARG A 94 -9.02 -37.46 -18.86
CA ARG A 94 -10.25 -37.19 -19.65
C ARG A 94 -9.99 -37.09 -21.15
N ASN A 95 -8.80 -36.62 -21.52
CA ASN A 95 -8.41 -36.36 -22.89
C ASN A 95 -7.37 -37.37 -23.42
N ASP A 96 -7.07 -38.41 -22.65
CA ASP A 96 -6.15 -39.46 -23.08
C ASP A 96 -6.61 -40.01 -24.44
N ARG A 97 -5.67 -40.03 -25.39
CA ARG A 97 -5.85 -40.46 -26.79
C ARG A 97 -6.86 -39.66 -27.63
N LYS A 98 -7.29 -38.49 -27.19
CA LYS A 98 -8.08 -37.57 -28.04
C LYS A 98 -7.14 -36.59 -28.74
N VAL A 99 -6.97 -36.78 -30.05
CA VAL A 99 -6.15 -35.90 -30.90
C VAL A 99 -7.07 -35.11 -31.81
N LEU A 100 -6.94 -33.79 -31.79
CA LEU A 100 -7.58 -32.93 -32.77
C LEU A 100 -6.74 -32.97 -34.06
N HIS A 101 -7.33 -33.46 -35.14
CA HIS A 101 -6.75 -33.45 -36.48
C HIS A 101 -7.60 -32.55 -37.36
N PHE A 102 -6.98 -31.52 -37.96
CA PHE A 102 -7.64 -30.62 -38.90
C PHE A 102 -6.87 -30.59 -40.21
N TYR A 103 -7.61 -30.58 -41.32
CA TYR A 103 -7.08 -30.20 -42.63
C TYR A 103 -7.35 -28.71 -42.81
N ALA A 104 -6.29 -27.91 -42.99
CA ALA A 104 -6.40 -26.50 -43.33
C ALA A 104 -6.15 -26.33 -44.84
N VAL A 105 -6.95 -25.48 -45.49
CA VAL A 105 -6.80 -25.08 -46.90
C VAL A 105 -6.16 -23.70 -46.94
#